data_AF-A0A9R1WJ98-F1
#
_entry.id   AF-A0A9R1WJ98-F1
#
_cell.length_a   1.000
_cell.length_b   1.000
_cell.length_c   1.000
_cell.angle_alpha   90.00
_cell.angle_beta   90.00
_cell.angle_gamma   90.00
#
_symmetry.space_group_name_H-M   'P 1'
#
loop_
_entity.id
_entity.type
_entity.pdbx_description
1 polymer ?
#
loop_
_entity_poly.entity_id
_entity_poly.type
_entity_poly.pdbx_seq_one_letter_code
_entity_poly.pdbx_strand_id
1 'polypeptide(L)'
;MEEDGPDGVIEIEDQDEEENEDEEEESDDDGGYEDEELIPSVVTSPRVSNVVSRAGNSQEAVVLHDDLVEESNCKRSCKGNLGSQESGRDDGDEDKFNGGEIDGLFCPICIEAWTSGGEHQICCLPCGHIYGLSCIKKWLRQRRGSGKCPQCNKKCTLKDIRVLYAARLCVVDAELQKQVRSLETKCASLQQKNVDCCKKEVEAAEREANLNQQVKQLQEACFYLFLEAKHLKRLLENKQRESQASFTINQGYKRRVINGHNVDNGCGSQAPPGLFKLQREFQVEGGRYFDMDETGQVMIVARRLNGMGGRNLLTKISLLAPSEREDIELPANTKAVRALCVRPCSRLVLLASLGKKLTVVSTESNNTVLTYELPAPAWSCSWDVSSPHHVYTGLQNGMVLAFDMRQTRTALESRMGLSCSPVHTMTALPPDSSIPSAIKTLLTASQIGLCEWSIDANEERPYLIPESENQGVCISLAHSNRDNIVASFRPKVQTSADTAVSQPLPTSPEPSGVPGCHIFYKKTGTRCYKRTGSMLAAQMENVRLPKSTIINKQNYGSMFVFANETTSDLVLHDMSKMLVVQRLKVPKNQISDAISDVRCSKICDTSVLGCISGDVVQLFT
;
A
#
# COMPACT_ATOMS: atom_id res chain seq x y z
N MET A 1 -26.41 77.89 -31.13
CA MET A 1 -27.04 76.63 -31.58
C MET A 1 -26.61 75.56 -30.58
N GLU A 2 -27.00 75.65 -29.31
CA GLU A 2 -28.39 75.77 -28.75
C GLU A 2 -29.17 74.45 -28.97
N GLU A 3 -29.82 73.86 -27.96
CA GLU A 3 -29.89 74.22 -26.53
C GLU A 3 -30.14 72.98 -25.64
N ASP A 4 -30.49 73.20 -24.37
CA ASP A 4 -30.54 72.23 -23.25
C ASP A 4 -31.47 71.00 -23.39
N GLY A 5 -31.38 70.08 -22.41
CA GLY A 5 -32.28 68.93 -22.21
C GLY A 5 -33.59 69.29 -21.47
N PRO A 6 -34.10 68.50 -20.49
CA PRO A 6 -33.49 67.36 -19.78
C PRO A 6 -34.43 66.13 -19.61
N ASP A 7 -34.14 65.34 -18.57
CA ASP A 7 -34.76 64.10 -18.06
C ASP A 7 -36.30 63.96 -18.08
N GLY A 8 -36.76 62.70 -18.13
CA GLY A 8 -38.15 62.29 -17.89
C GLY A 8 -38.30 60.78 -17.64
N VAL A 9 -38.24 60.36 -16.37
CA VAL A 9 -38.44 58.96 -15.92
C VAL A 9 -39.92 58.68 -15.68
N ILE A 10 -40.39 57.46 -16.01
CA ILE A 10 -41.47 56.71 -15.33
C ILE A 10 -41.30 55.21 -15.67
N GLU A 11 -41.49 54.34 -14.67
CA GLU A 11 -41.41 52.87 -14.75
C GLU A 11 -42.84 52.26 -14.78
N ILE A 12 -43.03 51.03 -14.25
CA ILE A 12 -44.27 50.23 -14.12
C ILE A 12 -44.48 49.31 -15.36
N GLU A 13 -44.09 48.04 -15.31
CA GLU A 13 -44.77 46.86 -14.69
C GLU A 13 -46.03 46.43 -15.48
N ASP A 14 -46.38 45.14 -15.66
CA ASP A 14 -45.70 43.83 -15.55
C ASP A 14 -46.63 42.75 -16.18
N GLN A 15 -46.36 41.45 -15.98
CA GLN A 15 -47.24 40.28 -16.13
C GLN A 15 -47.39 39.61 -17.52
N ASP A 16 -47.56 38.28 -17.65
CA ASP A 16 -47.00 37.09 -16.94
C ASP A 16 -47.53 35.77 -17.60
N GLU A 17 -46.73 34.68 -17.52
CA GLU A 17 -46.99 33.21 -17.76
C GLU A 17 -47.88 32.86 -19.01
N GLU A 18 -48.62 31.76 -19.26
CA GLU A 18 -48.96 30.41 -18.69
C GLU A 18 -49.56 29.58 -19.89
N GLU A 19 -49.37 28.27 -20.17
CA GLU A 19 -48.26 27.29 -20.05
C GLU A 19 -48.55 26.09 -21.04
N ASN A 20 -47.54 25.38 -21.60
CA ASN A 20 -47.59 23.97 -22.14
C ASN A 20 -48.50 23.62 -23.38
N GLU A 21 -48.47 22.45 -24.08
CA GLU A 21 -47.63 21.22 -24.08
C GLU A 21 -47.72 20.45 -25.46
N ASP A 22 -47.30 19.17 -25.47
CA ASP A 22 -47.62 18.05 -26.40
C ASP A 22 -46.71 17.69 -27.60
N GLU A 23 -46.63 16.36 -27.82
CA GLU A 23 -45.77 15.60 -28.74
C GLU A 23 -46.64 14.83 -29.78
N GLU A 24 -46.15 14.56 -30.99
CA GLU A 24 -46.61 13.40 -31.80
C GLU A 24 -45.43 12.77 -32.58
N GLU A 25 -45.57 11.47 -32.88
CA GLU A 25 -44.54 10.59 -33.45
C GLU A 25 -44.61 10.51 -34.99
N GLU A 26 -43.49 10.19 -35.65
CA GLU A 26 -43.52 9.35 -36.85
C GLU A 26 -42.36 8.33 -36.82
N SER A 27 -42.64 7.13 -37.33
CA SER A 27 -41.71 6.01 -37.47
C SER A 27 -41.95 5.29 -38.79
N ASP A 28 -40.90 4.80 -39.45
CA ASP A 28 -41.01 3.65 -40.35
C ASP A 28 -39.64 2.97 -40.55
N ASP A 29 -39.65 1.74 -41.08
CA ASP A 29 -38.60 0.71 -40.94
C ASP A 29 -38.03 0.22 -42.31
N ASP A 30 -36.87 -0.48 -42.27
CA ASP A 30 -36.50 -1.71 -43.03
C ASP A 30 -34.97 -1.88 -43.29
N GLY A 31 -34.49 -3.13 -43.18
CA GLY A 31 -33.24 -3.68 -43.76
C GLY A 31 -31.91 -3.22 -43.15
N GLY A 32 -31.13 -4.04 -42.44
CA GLY A 32 -30.56 -5.33 -42.87
C GLY A 32 -29.07 -5.12 -43.26
N TYR A 33 -28.07 -5.88 -42.79
CA TYR A 33 -28.02 -7.30 -42.42
C TYR A 33 -27.15 -7.59 -41.17
N GLU A 34 -27.22 -8.85 -40.72
CA GLU A 34 -26.62 -9.41 -39.50
C GLU A 34 -25.17 -9.90 -39.71
N ASP A 35 -24.42 -10.09 -38.61
CA ASP A 35 -23.98 -11.43 -38.21
C ASP A 35 -23.77 -11.50 -36.67
N GLU A 36 -23.83 -12.70 -36.10
CA GLU A 36 -24.05 -12.97 -34.65
C GLU A 36 -22.90 -13.79 -34.01
N GLU A 37 -22.64 -13.61 -32.70
CA GLU A 37 -22.05 -14.67 -31.88
C GLU A 37 -22.34 -14.54 -30.36
N LEU A 38 -23.63 -14.61 -30.01
CA LEU A 38 -24.22 -15.32 -28.86
C LEU A 38 -23.43 -15.43 -27.54
N ILE A 39 -23.95 -14.79 -26.49
CA ILE A 39 -23.61 -15.06 -25.08
C ILE A 39 -24.57 -16.10 -24.47
N PRO A 40 -24.10 -17.25 -23.93
CA PRO A 40 -24.94 -18.20 -23.22
C PRO A 40 -25.36 -17.71 -21.82
N SER A 41 -26.65 -17.75 -21.51
CA SER A 41 -27.19 -17.31 -20.21
C SER A 41 -27.14 -18.36 -19.10
N VAL A 42 -26.90 -17.86 -17.89
CA VAL A 42 -27.33 -18.35 -16.56
C VAL A 42 -27.91 -19.77 -16.46
N VAL A 43 -27.23 -20.65 -15.72
CA VAL A 43 -27.84 -21.83 -15.07
C VAL A 43 -27.60 -21.74 -13.55
N THR A 44 -28.66 -22.01 -12.78
CA THR A 44 -28.69 -21.81 -11.32
C THR A 44 -27.95 -22.88 -10.52
N SER A 45 -27.29 -22.46 -9.44
CA SER A 45 -26.61 -23.35 -8.49
C SER A 45 -27.56 -24.31 -7.75
N PRO A 46 -27.25 -25.63 -7.66
CA PRO A 46 -27.95 -26.54 -6.77
C PRO A 46 -27.45 -26.37 -5.32
N ARG A 47 -28.32 -25.87 -4.43
CA ARG A 47 -28.09 -25.93 -2.98
C ARG A 47 -28.07 -27.39 -2.51
N VAL A 48 -26.99 -27.82 -1.87
CA VAL A 48 -27.02 -29.01 -1.01
C VAL A 48 -27.14 -28.56 0.45
N SER A 49 -28.16 -29.06 1.13
CA SER A 49 -28.54 -28.58 2.47
C SER A 49 -27.73 -29.26 3.57
N ASN A 50 -27.35 -28.51 4.61
CA ASN A 50 -26.92 -29.09 5.88
C ASN A 50 -28.08 -29.91 6.48
N VAL A 51 -27.89 -31.23 6.64
CA VAL A 51 -28.78 -32.08 7.42
C VAL A 51 -27.96 -32.71 8.54
N VAL A 52 -28.35 -32.44 9.79
CA VAL A 52 -27.71 -32.97 10.99
C VAL A 52 -28.13 -34.42 11.22
N SER A 53 -27.20 -35.28 11.64
CA SER A 53 -27.53 -36.57 12.26
C SER A 53 -26.45 -36.98 13.27
N ARG A 54 -26.83 -37.74 14.30
CA ARG A 54 -26.07 -37.91 15.54
C ARG A 54 -25.44 -39.30 15.66
N ALA A 55 -24.19 -39.31 16.16
CA ALA A 55 -23.58 -40.30 17.06
C ALA A 55 -23.50 -41.80 16.66
N GLY A 56 -22.31 -42.38 16.84
CA GLY A 56 -22.06 -43.83 16.85
C GLY A 56 -20.57 -44.15 17.01
N ASN A 57 -20.18 -44.81 18.12
CA ASN A 57 -18.82 -45.31 18.37
C ASN A 57 -18.44 -46.42 17.35
N SER A 58 -17.18 -46.74 17.06
CA SER A 58 -16.10 -47.03 18.03
C SER A 58 -14.66 -46.98 17.47
N GLN A 59 -13.71 -46.68 18.38
CA GLN A 59 -12.34 -47.23 18.62
C GLN A 59 -11.66 -48.09 17.51
N GLU A 60 -10.33 -48.05 17.28
CA GLU A 60 -9.19 -47.84 18.21
C GLU A 60 -8.10 -46.82 17.73
N ALA A 61 -6.93 -46.79 18.39
CA ALA A 61 -5.82 -45.81 18.22
C ALA A 61 -4.81 -46.21 17.09
N VAL A 62 -3.71 -45.51 16.77
CA VAL A 62 -2.52 -45.15 17.60
C VAL A 62 -1.68 -44.02 16.94
N VAL A 63 -1.32 -42.99 17.72
CA VAL A 63 -0.12 -42.06 17.69
C VAL A 63 0.36 -41.39 16.37
N LEU A 64 0.90 -40.16 16.50
CA LEU A 64 1.44 -39.28 15.44
C LEU A 64 2.97 -39.07 15.56
N HIS A 65 3.54 -38.34 14.58
CA HIS A 65 4.94 -37.90 14.43
C HIS A 65 5.94 -39.00 13.99
N ASP A 66 6.92 -38.74 13.11
CA ASP A 66 7.22 -37.50 12.36
C ASP A 66 7.99 -37.74 11.03
N ASP A 67 8.37 -36.63 10.40
CA ASP A 67 9.61 -36.41 9.65
C ASP A 67 9.76 -36.78 8.15
N LEU A 68 10.20 -35.73 7.42
CA LEU A 68 11.29 -35.67 6.43
C LEU A 68 11.32 -36.68 5.26
N VAL A 69 11.13 -36.14 4.06
CA VAL A 69 11.49 -36.78 2.79
C VAL A 69 12.84 -36.24 2.30
N GLU A 70 13.94 -36.81 2.78
CA GLU A 70 15.23 -36.67 2.09
C GLU A 70 15.34 -37.70 0.96
N GLU A 71 15.94 -37.30 -0.17
CA GLU A 71 16.21 -38.23 -1.26
C GLU A 71 17.35 -39.18 -0.87
N SER A 72 17.14 -40.49 -1.02
CA SER A 72 18.21 -41.49 -0.86
C SER A 72 18.12 -42.62 -1.87
N ASN A 73 19.09 -42.60 -2.78
CA ASN A 73 19.35 -43.58 -3.83
C ASN A 73 19.77 -44.94 -3.25
N CYS A 74 19.09 -46.03 -3.62
CA CYS A 74 19.55 -47.37 -3.30
C CYS A 74 19.36 -48.36 -4.48
N LYS A 75 20.46 -49.04 -4.86
CA LYS A 75 20.52 -50.03 -5.95
C LYS A 75 20.61 -51.46 -5.39
N ARG A 76 20.41 -52.44 -6.30
CA ARG A 76 20.48 -53.92 -6.14
C ARG A 76 19.14 -54.53 -5.69
N SER A 77 18.78 -55.75 -6.09
CA SER A 77 19.50 -56.79 -6.87
C SER A 77 18.54 -57.40 -7.92
N CYS A 78 18.98 -58.09 -8.99
CA CYS A 78 19.38 -59.51 -8.95
C CYS A 78 19.92 -60.00 -10.31
N LYS A 79 20.79 -61.03 -10.27
CA LYS A 79 21.39 -61.79 -11.40
C LYS A 79 22.40 -60.99 -12.26
N GLY A 80 23.42 -61.62 -12.85
CA GLY A 80 23.89 -63.01 -12.70
C GLY A 80 25.03 -63.33 -13.68
N ASN A 81 26.01 -64.15 -13.29
CA ASN A 81 27.23 -64.42 -14.07
C ASN A 81 26.98 -64.84 -15.53
N LEU A 82 27.74 -64.22 -16.45
CA LEU A 82 28.86 -64.85 -17.17
C LEU A 82 29.73 -63.74 -17.81
N GLY A 83 30.99 -64.01 -18.14
CA GLY A 83 31.91 -62.99 -18.66
C GLY A 83 33.14 -63.56 -19.37
N SER A 84 33.99 -62.68 -19.89
CA SER A 84 35.35 -62.93 -20.39
C SER A 84 36.12 -61.61 -20.50
N GLN A 85 37.45 -61.70 -20.58
CA GLN A 85 38.36 -60.56 -20.72
C GLN A 85 38.56 -60.21 -22.20
N GLU A 86 38.88 -58.95 -22.54
CA GLU A 86 40.26 -58.52 -22.86
C GLU A 86 40.35 -57.02 -23.23
N SER A 87 41.54 -56.55 -23.66
CA SER A 87 41.95 -55.14 -23.67
C SER A 87 41.98 -54.53 -25.08
N GLY A 88 41.76 -53.21 -25.20
CA GLY A 88 41.89 -52.45 -26.46
C GLY A 88 41.98 -50.92 -26.21
N ARG A 89 42.36 -50.15 -27.23
CA ARG A 89 42.56 -48.68 -27.17
C ARG A 89 42.03 -47.95 -28.41
N ASP A 90 41.95 -46.63 -28.26
CA ASP A 90 41.93 -45.53 -29.26
C ASP A 90 40.65 -45.22 -30.07
N ASP A 91 40.39 -43.91 -30.09
CA ASP A 91 39.79 -43.00 -31.09
C ASP A 91 38.59 -43.39 -31.97
N GLY A 92 37.64 -42.44 -32.03
CA GLY A 92 36.64 -42.33 -33.11
C GLY A 92 35.29 -41.76 -32.66
N ASP A 93 34.94 -40.55 -33.13
CA ASP A 93 33.58 -40.02 -33.04
C ASP A 93 32.60 -40.87 -33.88
N GLU A 94 31.51 -41.33 -33.28
CA GLU A 94 30.28 -41.67 -34.00
C GLU A 94 29.10 -41.80 -33.03
N ASP A 95 27.99 -41.11 -33.30
CA ASP A 95 26.86 -40.92 -32.39
C ASP A 95 25.97 -42.18 -32.25
N LYS A 96 26.50 -43.20 -31.57
CA LYS A 96 25.80 -44.47 -31.33
C LYS A 96 24.79 -44.34 -30.18
N PHE A 97 23.58 -43.89 -30.54
CA PHE A 97 22.39 -44.01 -29.69
C PHE A 97 22.29 -45.44 -29.12
N ASN A 98 22.27 -45.52 -27.79
CA ASN A 98 22.41 -46.78 -27.07
C ASN A 98 21.12 -47.62 -27.17
N GLY A 99 21.05 -48.49 -28.19
CA GLY A 99 19.86 -49.24 -28.61
C GLY A 99 19.31 -50.29 -27.63
N GLY A 100 19.66 -50.22 -26.35
CA GLY A 100 19.14 -51.10 -25.28
C GLY A 100 18.00 -50.50 -24.44
N GLU A 101 17.85 -49.18 -24.37
CA GLU A 101 16.87 -48.52 -23.48
C GLU A 101 15.55 -48.13 -24.18
N ILE A 102 15.51 -48.22 -25.51
CA ILE A 102 14.40 -47.73 -26.34
C ILE A 102 13.30 -48.81 -26.55
N ASP A 103 13.66 -50.09 -26.43
CA ASP A 103 12.87 -51.26 -26.88
C ASP A 103 11.57 -51.51 -26.06
N GLY A 104 11.31 -50.71 -25.02
CA GLY A 104 10.07 -50.72 -24.24
C GLY A 104 9.01 -49.69 -24.68
N LEU A 105 9.33 -48.73 -25.55
CA LEU A 105 8.51 -47.54 -25.81
C LEU A 105 7.74 -47.56 -27.16
N PHE A 106 7.98 -48.56 -28.00
CA PHE A 106 7.49 -48.64 -29.38
C PHE A 106 6.84 -49.98 -29.69
N CYS A 107 5.91 -50.02 -30.64
CA CYS A 107 5.19 -51.24 -31.00
C CYS A 107 6.02 -52.19 -31.88
N PRO A 108 6.26 -53.46 -31.49
CA PRO A 108 7.02 -54.42 -32.30
C PRO A 108 6.41 -54.87 -33.64
N ILE A 109 5.32 -54.23 -34.10
CA ILE A 109 4.64 -54.53 -35.39
C ILE A 109 4.81 -53.38 -36.41
N CYS A 110 4.91 -52.13 -35.96
CA CYS A 110 5.01 -50.94 -36.82
C CYS A 110 6.13 -49.96 -36.40
N ILE A 111 6.74 -50.15 -35.23
CA ILE A 111 7.80 -49.30 -34.66
C ILE A 111 7.31 -47.86 -34.35
N GLU A 112 5.99 -47.68 -34.20
CA GLU A 112 5.37 -46.43 -33.74
C GLU A 112 5.29 -46.38 -32.20
N ALA A 113 5.29 -45.18 -31.62
CA ALA A 113 5.21 -45.00 -30.17
C ALA A 113 3.83 -45.35 -29.59
N TRP A 114 3.78 -45.81 -28.34
CA TRP A 114 2.53 -46.13 -27.65
C TRP A 114 1.63 -44.91 -27.44
N THR A 115 0.32 -45.04 -27.68
CA THR A 115 -0.66 -44.01 -27.29
C THR A 115 -1.31 -44.33 -25.95
N SER A 116 -1.62 -43.29 -25.17
CA SER A 116 -2.31 -43.40 -23.87
C SER A 116 -3.79 -43.81 -23.97
N GLY A 117 -4.38 -43.67 -25.17
CA GLY A 117 -5.71 -44.15 -25.52
C GLY A 117 -5.89 -44.27 -27.03
N GLY A 118 -7.10 -44.63 -27.47
CA GLY A 118 -7.45 -44.72 -28.89
C GLY A 118 -6.93 -45.99 -29.60
N GLU A 119 -6.82 -45.96 -30.92
CA GLU A 119 -6.57 -47.15 -31.73
C GLU A 119 -5.19 -47.81 -31.50
N HIS A 120 -4.17 -47.04 -31.12
CA HIS A 120 -2.81 -47.58 -30.88
C HIS A 120 -2.51 -47.85 -29.39
N GLN A 121 -3.53 -47.93 -28.53
CA GLN A 121 -3.32 -48.17 -27.10
C GLN A 121 -2.59 -49.50 -26.83
N ILE A 122 -1.75 -49.51 -25.79
CA ILE A 122 -1.00 -50.68 -25.33
C ILE A 122 -1.96 -51.83 -24.97
N CYS A 123 -1.67 -53.05 -25.45
CA CYS A 123 -2.39 -54.26 -25.06
C CYS A 123 -1.47 -55.48 -25.03
N CYS A 124 -1.84 -56.52 -24.28
CA CYS A 124 -1.11 -57.79 -24.21
C CYS A 124 -1.95 -59.00 -24.63
N LEU A 125 -1.24 -60.07 -25.01
CA LEU A 125 -1.81 -61.39 -25.30
C LEU A 125 -1.64 -62.35 -24.10
N PRO A 126 -2.32 -63.52 -24.06
CA PRO A 126 -2.14 -64.55 -23.02
C PRO A 126 -0.75 -65.21 -22.94
N CYS A 127 0.21 -64.73 -23.74
CA CYS A 127 1.62 -65.08 -23.69
C CYS A 127 2.51 -63.98 -23.08
N GLY A 128 1.93 -62.92 -22.51
CA GLY A 128 2.66 -61.79 -21.91
C GLY A 128 3.07 -60.70 -22.92
N HIS A 129 3.43 -61.08 -24.15
CA HIS A 129 3.84 -60.15 -25.21
C HIS A 129 2.85 -58.99 -25.46
N ILE A 130 3.40 -57.82 -25.75
CA ILE A 130 2.73 -56.50 -25.77
C ILE A 130 2.78 -55.89 -27.16
N TYR A 131 1.66 -55.30 -27.62
CA TYR A 131 1.49 -54.72 -28.95
C TYR A 131 0.50 -53.54 -28.92
N GLY A 132 0.47 -52.76 -30.00
CA GLY A 132 -0.53 -51.71 -30.22
C GLY A 132 -1.85 -52.33 -30.65
N LEU A 133 -2.96 -51.88 -30.07
CA LEU A 133 -4.26 -52.53 -30.17
C LEU A 133 -4.74 -52.71 -31.63
N SER A 134 -4.61 -51.69 -32.48
CA SER A 134 -4.92 -51.76 -33.91
C SER A 134 -3.98 -52.71 -34.66
N CYS A 135 -2.68 -52.71 -34.35
CA CYS A 135 -1.69 -53.54 -35.01
C CYS A 135 -1.89 -55.04 -34.73
N ILE A 136 -2.12 -55.45 -33.48
CA ILE A 136 -2.38 -56.87 -33.18
C ILE A 136 -3.78 -57.31 -33.65
N LYS A 137 -4.78 -56.42 -33.65
CA LYS A 137 -6.08 -56.67 -34.29
C LYS A 137 -5.94 -56.87 -35.81
N LYS A 138 -5.10 -56.08 -36.49
CA LYS A 138 -4.78 -56.24 -37.92
C LYS A 138 -4.08 -57.58 -38.14
N TRP A 139 -3.03 -57.89 -37.39
CA TRP A 139 -2.25 -59.14 -37.49
C TRP A 139 -3.12 -60.40 -37.35
N LEU A 140 -3.90 -60.51 -36.27
CA LEU A 140 -4.74 -61.68 -35.99
C LEU A 140 -5.89 -61.89 -37.00
N ARG A 141 -6.21 -60.87 -37.80
CA ARG A 141 -7.18 -60.93 -38.92
C ARG A 141 -6.55 -61.35 -40.26
N GLN A 142 -5.23 -61.36 -40.40
CA GLN A 142 -4.56 -61.72 -41.66
C GLN A 142 -4.50 -63.25 -41.86
N ARG A 143 -4.78 -63.73 -43.08
CA ARG A 143 -4.82 -65.17 -43.44
C ARG A 143 -3.51 -65.94 -43.19
N ARG A 144 -2.35 -65.26 -43.06
CA ARG A 144 -1.04 -65.90 -42.80
C ARG A 144 -0.66 -65.95 -41.30
N GLY A 145 -1.25 -65.09 -40.47
CA GLY A 145 -0.99 -64.99 -39.02
C GLY A 145 -2.20 -65.33 -38.14
N SER A 146 -3.29 -65.82 -38.75
CA SER A 146 -4.61 -65.95 -38.12
C SER A 146 -4.56 -66.77 -36.83
N GLY A 147 -4.79 -66.10 -35.71
CA GLY A 147 -4.90 -66.73 -34.40
C GLY A 147 -3.57 -67.06 -33.70
N LYS A 148 -2.45 -66.41 -34.04
CA LYS A 148 -1.14 -66.62 -33.37
C LYS A 148 -0.42 -65.32 -32.99
N CYS A 149 0.26 -65.35 -31.85
CA CYS A 149 1.18 -64.30 -31.39
C CYS A 149 2.37 -64.11 -32.36
N PRO A 150 2.72 -62.87 -32.77
CA PRO A 150 3.89 -62.59 -33.62
C PRO A 150 5.21 -63.14 -33.05
N GLN A 151 5.53 -62.85 -31.78
CA GLN A 151 6.85 -63.15 -31.20
C GLN A 151 7.04 -64.61 -30.79
N CYS A 152 5.98 -65.32 -30.36
CA CYS A 152 6.10 -66.68 -29.83
C CYS A 152 5.15 -67.73 -30.43
N ASN A 153 4.42 -67.40 -31.49
CA ASN A 153 3.49 -68.30 -32.21
C ASN A 153 2.38 -68.99 -31.38
N LYS A 154 2.26 -68.69 -30.08
CA LYS A 154 1.21 -69.22 -29.19
C LYS A 154 -0.17 -68.81 -29.72
N LYS A 155 -1.13 -69.75 -29.69
CA LYS A 155 -2.50 -69.51 -30.16
C LYS A 155 -3.20 -68.44 -29.29
N CYS A 156 -3.89 -67.50 -29.93
CA CYS A 156 -4.67 -66.43 -29.30
C CYS A 156 -5.68 -65.86 -30.30
N THR A 157 -6.84 -65.41 -29.82
CA THR A 157 -7.93 -64.85 -30.64
C THR A 157 -8.13 -63.37 -30.36
N LEU A 158 -9.00 -62.71 -31.15
CA LEU A 158 -9.39 -61.31 -30.91
C LEU A 158 -10.09 -61.09 -29.55
N LYS A 159 -10.63 -62.14 -28.91
CA LYS A 159 -11.23 -62.08 -27.57
C LYS A 159 -10.20 -62.14 -26.44
N ASP A 160 -8.98 -62.57 -26.75
CA ASP A 160 -7.93 -62.82 -25.76
C ASP A 160 -7.00 -61.62 -25.54
N ILE A 161 -7.18 -60.55 -26.32
CA ILE A 161 -6.42 -59.30 -26.23
C ILE A 161 -6.88 -58.52 -24.99
N ARG A 162 -5.95 -58.16 -24.10
CA ARG A 162 -6.23 -57.35 -22.91
C ARG A 162 -5.59 -55.97 -23.05
N VAL A 163 -6.39 -54.91 -23.04
CA VAL A 163 -5.89 -53.53 -23.06
C VAL A 163 -5.24 -53.21 -21.71
N LEU A 164 -4.10 -52.53 -21.75
CA LEU A 164 -3.37 -52.07 -20.58
C LEU A 164 -3.59 -50.57 -20.40
N TYR A 165 -3.75 -50.15 -19.15
CA TYR A 165 -3.89 -48.75 -18.75
C TYR A 165 -2.71 -48.40 -17.85
N ALA A 166 -1.77 -47.59 -18.37
CA ALA A 166 -0.62 -47.12 -17.62
C ALA A 166 -0.93 -45.75 -17.00
N ALA A 167 -0.77 -45.61 -15.68
CA ALA A 167 -1.15 -44.40 -14.95
C ALA A 167 -0.27 -43.17 -15.28
N ARG A 168 0.91 -43.38 -15.87
CA ARG A 168 1.80 -42.33 -16.41
C ARG A 168 2.47 -42.85 -17.67
N LEU A 169 2.26 -42.17 -18.79
CA LEU A 169 3.02 -42.34 -20.05
C LEU A 169 3.65 -40.99 -20.38
N CYS A 170 4.97 -40.91 -20.28
CA CYS A 170 5.73 -39.71 -20.63
C CYS A 170 5.88 -39.62 -22.14
N VAL A 171 4.86 -39.13 -22.83
CA VAL A 171 4.96 -38.77 -24.26
C VAL A 171 5.83 -37.51 -24.35
N VAL A 172 6.95 -37.61 -25.07
CA VAL A 172 7.80 -36.44 -25.34
C VAL A 172 7.15 -35.61 -26.44
N ASP A 173 6.43 -34.57 -26.04
CA ASP A 173 5.82 -33.62 -26.96
C ASP A 173 6.90 -32.75 -27.65
N ALA A 174 7.00 -32.90 -28.97
CA ALA A 174 7.97 -32.18 -29.79
C ALA A 174 7.66 -30.67 -29.91
N GLU A 175 6.38 -30.27 -29.84
CA GLU A 175 6.00 -28.86 -29.83
C GLU A 175 6.31 -28.24 -28.46
N LEU A 176 6.14 -28.98 -27.36
CA LEU A 176 6.59 -28.52 -26.03
C LEU A 176 8.11 -28.30 -26.00
N GLN A 177 8.92 -29.19 -26.57
CA GLN A 177 10.37 -28.97 -26.69
C GLN A 177 10.73 -27.73 -27.52
N LYS A 178 9.93 -27.42 -28.55
CA LYS A 178 10.09 -26.23 -29.40
C LYS A 178 9.69 -24.95 -28.67
N GLN A 179 8.65 -25.01 -27.83
CA GLN A 179 8.28 -23.92 -26.92
C GLN A 179 9.35 -23.66 -25.86
N VAL A 180 9.91 -24.70 -25.22
CA VAL A 180 11.02 -24.57 -24.26
C VAL A 180 12.21 -23.83 -24.89
N ARG A 181 12.69 -24.26 -26.06
CA ARG A 181 13.79 -23.59 -26.79
C ARG A 181 13.47 -22.14 -27.16
N SER A 182 12.22 -21.82 -27.47
CA SER A 182 11.77 -20.44 -27.70
C SER A 182 11.78 -19.60 -26.43
N LEU A 183 11.41 -20.17 -25.28
CA LEU A 183 11.43 -19.50 -23.98
C LEU A 183 12.87 -19.28 -23.49
N GLU A 184 13.76 -20.28 -23.62
CA GLU A 184 15.19 -20.15 -23.31
C GLU A 184 15.83 -18.99 -24.10
N THR A 185 15.56 -18.92 -25.41
CA THR A 185 16.03 -17.82 -26.28
C THR A 185 15.50 -16.45 -25.84
N LYS A 186 14.23 -16.36 -25.42
CA LYS A 186 13.63 -15.13 -24.88
C LYS A 186 14.24 -14.74 -23.54
N CYS A 187 14.47 -15.69 -22.65
CA CYS A 187 15.12 -15.46 -21.35
C CYS A 187 16.53 -14.91 -21.51
N ALA A 188 17.35 -15.48 -22.41
CA ALA A 188 18.68 -14.94 -22.73
C ALA A 188 18.62 -13.50 -23.27
N SER A 189 17.66 -13.20 -24.16
CA SER A 189 17.46 -11.85 -24.70
C SER A 189 17.03 -10.83 -23.62
N LEU A 190 16.21 -11.25 -22.65
CA LEU A 190 15.78 -10.42 -21.52
C LEU A 190 16.92 -10.22 -20.50
N GLN A 191 17.73 -11.25 -20.23
CA GLN A 191 18.91 -11.14 -19.36
C GLN A 191 19.91 -10.12 -19.91
N GLN A 192 20.22 -10.16 -21.21
CA GLN A 192 21.09 -9.17 -21.85
C GLN A 192 20.51 -7.74 -21.72
N LYS A 193 19.22 -7.56 -22.00
CA LYS A 193 18.55 -6.25 -21.86
C LYS A 193 18.56 -5.72 -20.43
N ASN A 194 18.44 -6.59 -19.42
CA ASN A 194 18.52 -6.20 -18.02
C ASN A 194 19.95 -5.72 -17.66
N VAL A 195 21.00 -6.40 -18.14
CA VAL A 195 22.39 -5.93 -17.97
C VAL A 195 22.60 -4.56 -18.63
N ASP A 196 22.10 -4.38 -19.85
CA ASP A 196 22.18 -3.10 -20.57
C ASP A 196 21.36 -1.98 -19.89
N CYS A 197 20.29 -2.33 -19.15
CA CYS A 197 19.47 -1.38 -18.38
C CYS A 197 20.18 -0.98 -17.09
N CYS A 198 20.63 -1.94 -16.28
CA CYS A 198 21.34 -1.68 -15.04
C CYS A 198 22.64 -0.88 -15.26
N LYS A 199 23.32 -1.07 -16.40
CA LYS A 199 24.46 -0.21 -16.77
C LYS A 199 24.03 1.26 -16.93
N LYS A 200 22.93 1.53 -17.63
CA LYS A 200 22.40 2.89 -17.83
C LYS A 200 21.87 3.51 -16.54
N GLU A 201 21.36 2.70 -15.63
CA GLU A 201 20.94 3.11 -14.29
C GLU A 201 22.13 3.56 -13.44
N VAL A 202 23.25 2.82 -13.46
CA VAL A 202 24.50 3.24 -12.79
C VAL A 202 25.05 4.53 -13.44
N GLU A 203 25.15 4.58 -14.77
CA GLU A 203 25.57 5.80 -15.49
C GLU A 203 24.64 7.01 -15.19
N ALA A 204 23.36 6.78 -14.86
CA ALA A 204 22.41 7.83 -14.46
C ALA A 204 22.59 8.26 -13.01
N ALA A 205 22.77 7.32 -12.08
CA ALA A 205 23.04 7.61 -10.67
C ALA A 205 24.35 8.38 -10.47
N GLU A 206 25.39 8.07 -11.24
CA GLU A 206 26.65 8.85 -11.25
C GLU A 206 26.44 10.30 -11.74
N ARG A 207 25.64 10.49 -12.79
CA ARG A 207 25.26 11.82 -13.28
C ARG A 207 24.42 12.59 -12.27
N GLU A 208 23.48 11.93 -11.59
CA GLU A 208 22.66 12.55 -10.54
C GLU A 208 23.52 12.95 -9.32
N ALA A 209 24.43 12.08 -8.87
CA ALA A 209 25.36 12.38 -7.77
C ALA A 209 26.25 13.60 -8.08
N ASN A 210 26.74 13.71 -9.32
CA ASN A 210 27.52 14.86 -9.79
C ASN A 210 26.68 16.15 -9.79
N LEU A 211 25.45 16.11 -10.33
CA LEU A 211 24.53 17.24 -10.31
C LEU A 211 24.17 17.67 -8.87
N ASN A 212 23.90 16.73 -7.98
CA ASN A 212 23.65 17.00 -6.56
C ASN A 212 24.86 17.64 -5.86
N GLN A 213 26.10 17.26 -6.23
CA GLN A 213 27.32 17.93 -5.75
C GLN A 213 27.42 19.39 -6.25
N GLN A 214 27.12 19.65 -7.53
CA GLN A 214 27.08 21.01 -8.08
C GLN A 214 25.99 21.87 -7.43
N VAL A 215 24.78 21.32 -7.23
CA VAL A 215 23.68 22.00 -6.53
C VAL A 215 24.10 22.37 -5.10
N LYS A 216 24.78 21.49 -4.37
CA LYS A 216 25.30 21.79 -3.03
C LYS A 216 26.32 22.93 -3.03
N GLN A 217 27.26 22.94 -3.98
CA GLN A 217 28.22 24.03 -4.13
C GLN A 217 27.53 25.38 -4.46
N LEU A 218 26.50 25.36 -5.31
CA LEU A 218 25.70 26.54 -5.63
C LEU A 218 24.87 27.02 -4.42
N GLN A 219 24.31 26.11 -3.62
CA GLN A 219 23.60 26.46 -2.38
C GLN A 219 24.54 27.12 -1.35
N GLU A 220 25.74 26.58 -1.15
CA GLU A 220 26.76 27.16 -0.28
C GLU A 220 27.18 28.55 -0.76
N ALA A 221 27.44 28.73 -2.06
CA ALA A 221 27.76 30.03 -2.66
C ALA A 221 26.61 31.06 -2.51
N CYS A 222 25.37 30.67 -2.78
CA CYS A 222 24.19 31.51 -2.58
C CYS A 222 24.00 31.92 -1.12
N PHE A 223 24.31 31.03 -0.16
CA PHE A 223 24.25 31.34 1.26
C PHE A 223 25.30 32.39 1.67
N TYR A 224 26.53 32.30 1.17
CA TYR A 224 27.56 33.33 1.39
C TYR A 224 27.14 34.69 0.81
N LEU A 225 26.67 34.73 -0.44
CA LEU A 225 26.18 35.96 -1.08
C LEU A 225 24.98 36.58 -0.34
N PHE A 226 24.07 35.75 0.19
CA PHE A 226 22.95 36.23 1.01
C PHE A 226 23.40 36.86 2.34
N LEU A 227 24.41 36.26 3.00
CA LEU A 227 25.00 36.83 4.22
C LEU A 227 25.70 38.17 3.94
N GLU A 228 26.41 38.28 2.82
CA GLU A 228 27.09 39.51 2.40
C GLU A 228 26.08 40.62 2.06
N ALA A 229 25.03 40.32 1.27
CA ALA A 229 23.95 41.26 0.99
C ALA A 229 23.25 41.74 2.29
N LYS A 230 23.02 40.84 3.24
CA LYS A 230 22.48 41.15 4.57
C LYS A 230 23.46 41.93 5.46
N HIS A 231 24.76 41.92 5.16
CA HIS A 231 25.74 42.78 5.81
C HIS A 231 25.75 44.19 5.18
N LEU A 232 25.85 44.29 3.86
CA LEU A 232 25.79 45.55 3.11
C LEU A 232 24.53 46.36 3.43
N LYS A 233 23.36 45.70 3.49
CA LYS A 233 22.10 46.36 3.82
C LYS A 233 22.12 47.01 5.21
N ARG A 234 22.70 46.34 6.22
CA ARG A 234 22.84 46.90 7.58
C ARG A 234 23.81 48.09 7.63
N LEU A 235 24.86 48.09 6.80
CA LEU A 235 25.77 49.23 6.67
C LEU A 235 25.08 50.45 6.02
N LEU A 236 24.23 50.22 5.01
CA LEU A 236 23.40 51.27 4.40
C LEU A 236 22.38 51.84 5.39
N GLU A 237 21.65 50.99 6.11
CA GLU A 237 20.69 51.40 7.15
C GLU A 237 21.36 52.20 8.28
N ASN A 238 22.61 51.87 8.64
CA ASN A 238 23.38 52.66 9.62
C ASN A 238 23.76 54.05 9.07
N LYS A 239 24.29 54.14 7.85
CA LYS A 239 24.57 55.45 7.23
C LYS A 239 23.33 56.34 7.08
N GLN A 240 22.17 55.74 6.79
CA GLN A 240 20.90 56.47 6.74
C GLN A 240 20.49 56.99 8.13
N ARG A 241 20.67 56.21 9.21
CA ARG A 241 20.45 56.67 10.59
C ARG A 241 21.40 57.79 10.99
N GLU A 242 22.68 57.69 10.66
CA GLU A 242 23.70 58.74 10.92
C GLU A 242 23.37 60.06 10.18
N SER A 243 22.84 59.95 8.96
CA SER A 243 22.39 61.09 8.13
C SER A 243 21.10 61.75 8.63
N GLN A 244 20.32 61.07 9.47
CA GLN A 244 19.10 61.61 10.08
C GLN A 244 19.35 62.14 11.50
N ALA A 245 20.21 61.49 12.28
CA ALA A 245 20.58 61.91 13.63
C ALA A 245 21.26 63.29 13.70
N SER A 246 21.78 63.77 12.57
CA SER A 246 22.53 65.03 12.44
C SER A 246 21.66 66.28 12.25
N PHE A 247 20.33 66.17 12.22
CA PHE A 247 19.43 67.33 11.96
C PHE A 247 18.48 67.74 13.10
N THR A 248 18.47 67.05 14.25
CA THR A 248 17.55 67.35 15.37
C THR A 248 18.25 67.56 16.71
N ILE A 249 18.97 68.68 16.85
CA ILE A 249 19.33 69.27 18.14
C ILE A 249 19.04 70.78 18.11
N ASN A 250 17.77 71.18 18.28
CA ASN A 250 17.37 72.49 18.81
C ASN A 250 15.84 72.65 18.97
N GLN A 251 15.31 72.27 20.13
CA GLN A 251 14.43 73.08 20.98
C GLN A 251 13.97 72.23 22.18
N GLY A 252 13.57 72.89 23.28
CA GLY A 252 13.15 72.22 24.51
C GLY A 252 11.82 72.76 25.05
N TYR A 253 11.67 72.72 26.37
CA TYR A 253 10.56 73.25 27.18
C TYR A 253 9.25 72.44 27.30
N LYS A 254 8.99 72.04 28.56
CA LYS A 254 7.69 71.99 29.27
C LYS A 254 6.66 70.85 28.97
N ARG A 255 6.59 69.97 29.99
CA ARG A 255 5.44 69.78 30.92
C ARG A 255 4.46 68.61 30.67
N ARG A 256 4.54 67.64 31.60
CA ARG A 256 3.49 66.77 32.21
C ARG A 256 2.03 66.96 31.76
N VAL A 257 1.32 65.84 31.54
CA VAL A 257 0.25 65.19 32.38
C VAL A 257 0.08 63.77 31.78
N ILE A 258 0.43 62.64 32.43
CA ILE A 258 -0.12 61.94 33.63
C ILE A 258 -1.29 60.98 33.29
N ASN A 259 -1.26 59.80 33.93
CA ASN A 259 -2.14 58.60 33.82
C ASN A 259 -1.98 57.71 32.56
N GLY A 260 -1.75 56.39 32.68
CA GLY A 260 -1.37 55.64 33.89
C GLY A 260 -1.49 54.11 33.77
N HIS A 261 -0.46 53.41 34.28
CA HIS A 261 -0.46 52.10 34.98
C HIS A 261 -1.28 50.89 34.43
N ASN A 262 -0.77 49.65 34.44
CA ASN A 262 0.39 49.09 35.16
C ASN A 262 1.26 48.19 34.29
N VAL A 263 2.57 48.18 34.60
CA VAL A 263 3.46 47.04 34.33
C VAL A 263 3.31 46.08 35.51
N ASP A 264 3.25 44.78 35.25
CA ASP A 264 3.55 43.78 36.27
C ASP A 264 4.79 42.97 35.82
N ASN A 265 5.81 42.94 36.67
CA ASN A 265 7.19 42.65 36.24
C ASN A 265 7.64 41.27 36.73
N GLY A 266 7.12 40.23 36.06
CA GLY A 266 7.31 38.82 36.43
C GLY A 266 8.75 38.33 36.26
N CYS A 267 9.34 37.87 37.37
CA CYS A 267 10.70 37.37 37.55
C CYS A 267 11.29 36.52 36.40
N GLY A 268 12.60 36.64 36.20
CA GLY A 268 13.32 35.97 35.13
C GLY A 268 13.28 34.44 35.18
N SER A 269 12.84 33.84 34.08
CA SER A 269 13.24 32.51 33.65
C SER A 269 13.46 32.55 32.15
N GLN A 270 14.71 32.52 31.70
CA GLN A 270 15.02 32.29 30.28
C GLN A 270 14.68 30.83 29.95
N ALA A 271 13.41 30.57 29.65
CA ALA A 271 13.01 29.31 29.05
C ALA A 271 13.86 29.09 27.79
N PRO A 272 14.48 27.91 27.62
CA PRO A 272 15.30 27.66 26.44
C PRO A 272 14.44 27.85 25.19
N PRO A 273 14.99 28.43 24.10
CA PRO A 273 14.22 28.68 22.89
C PRO A 273 13.66 27.35 22.39
N GLY A 274 12.33 27.21 22.44
CA GLY A 274 11.63 25.96 22.11
C GLY A 274 12.05 25.43 20.73
N LEU A 275 12.24 24.11 20.65
CA LEU A 275 12.76 23.41 19.46
C LEU A 275 11.89 23.65 18.23
N PHE A 276 10.61 23.92 18.42
CA PHE A 276 9.65 24.31 17.39
C PHE A 276 8.98 25.63 17.77
N LYS A 277 8.78 26.52 16.79
CA LYS A 277 8.02 27.77 16.94
C LYS A 277 6.98 27.89 15.83
N LEU A 278 5.81 28.44 16.17
CA LEU A 278 4.77 28.74 15.18
C LEU A 278 5.34 29.73 14.15
N GLN A 279 5.31 29.34 12.87
CA GLN A 279 5.85 30.13 11.78
C GLN A 279 4.74 30.69 10.88
N ARG A 280 3.66 29.93 10.68
CA ARG A 280 2.55 30.27 9.77
C ARG A 280 1.23 29.66 10.22
N GLU A 281 0.14 30.31 9.85
CA GLU A 281 -1.24 29.84 10.00
C GLU A 281 -1.99 30.04 8.67
N PHE A 282 -2.91 29.13 8.34
CA PHE A 282 -3.72 29.16 7.12
C PHE A 282 -5.18 28.87 7.47
N GLN A 283 -6.11 29.76 7.08
CA GLN A 283 -7.54 29.52 7.24
C GLN A 283 -8.06 28.61 6.12
N VAL A 284 -8.56 27.42 6.48
CA VAL A 284 -9.00 26.36 5.56
C VAL A 284 -10.28 25.70 6.09
N GLU A 285 -11.42 26.29 5.78
CA GLU A 285 -12.75 25.85 6.24
C GLU A 285 -13.02 24.37 5.90
N GLY A 286 -13.47 23.59 6.89
CA GLY A 286 -13.83 22.19 6.73
C GLY A 286 -12.63 21.25 6.62
N GLY A 287 -11.41 21.70 6.92
CA GLY A 287 -10.18 20.90 6.86
C GLY A 287 -10.19 19.69 7.80
N ARG A 288 -9.84 18.50 7.28
CA ARG A 288 -9.86 17.24 8.05
C ARG A 288 -8.55 16.44 8.02
N TYR A 289 -7.82 16.53 6.90
CA TYR A 289 -6.54 15.86 6.69
C TYR A 289 -5.68 16.75 5.81
N PHE A 290 -4.36 16.65 5.93
CA PHE A 290 -3.43 17.33 5.04
C PHE A 290 -2.16 16.51 4.84
N ASP A 291 -1.38 16.93 3.86
CA ASP A 291 0.00 16.54 3.68
C ASP A 291 0.77 17.64 2.94
N MET A 292 2.10 17.61 3.00
CA MET A 292 2.99 18.59 2.39
C MET A 292 4.06 17.89 1.56
N ASP A 293 4.36 18.45 0.39
CA ASP A 293 5.40 17.90 -0.48
C ASP A 293 6.82 18.13 0.10
N GLU A 294 7.79 17.30 -0.26
CA GLU A 294 9.16 17.41 0.28
C GLU A 294 9.92 18.68 -0.16
N THR A 295 9.50 19.33 -1.25
CA THR A 295 10.06 20.65 -1.61
C THR A 295 9.49 21.77 -0.73
N GLY A 296 8.39 21.52 -0.03
CA GLY A 296 7.69 22.50 0.81
C GLY A 296 7.15 23.69 0.04
N GLN A 297 6.79 23.48 -1.23
CA GLN A 297 6.18 24.48 -2.09
C GLN A 297 4.65 24.38 -2.04
N VAL A 298 4.09 23.20 -1.77
CA VAL A 298 2.65 22.95 -1.83
C VAL A 298 2.18 22.13 -0.62
N MET A 299 1.13 22.64 0.04
CA MET A 299 0.34 21.92 1.02
C MET A 299 -1.01 21.53 0.40
N ILE A 300 -1.43 20.28 0.59
CA ILE A 300 -2.72 19.78 0.12
C ILE A 300 -3.59 19.46 1.33
N VAL A 301 -4.77 20.09 1.42
CA VAL A 301 -5.72 19.89 2.53
C VAL A 301 -7.01 19.27 2.00
N ALA A 302 -7.39 18.10 2.51
CA ALA A 302 -8.70 17.50 2.25
C ALA A 302 -9.77 18.19 3.12
N ARG A 303 -10.80 18.72 2.47
CA ARG A 303 -11.89 19.48 3.09
C ARG A 303 -13.23 18.79 2.87
N ARG A 304 -14.14 18.97 3.83
CA ARG A 304 -15.57 18.71 3.68
C ARG A 304 -16.33 19.98 4.00
N LEU A 305 -16.95 20.57 2.99
CA LEU A 305 -17.74 21.80 3.13
C LEU A 305 -19.14 21.49 3.67
N ASN A 306 -19.69 22.46 4.41
CA ASN A 306 -21.05 22.41 4.92
C ASN A 306 -22.02 22.92 3.85
N GLY A 307 -23.19 22.29 3.72
CA GLY A 307 -24.21 22.61 2.71
C GLY A 307 -24.99 21.37 2.27
N MET A 308 -26.01 21.56 1.43
CA MET A 308 -26.79 20.45 0.86
C MET A 308 -25.87 19.48 0.11
N GLY A 309 -26.02 18.18 0.36
CA GLY A 309 -25.15 17.12 -0.19
C GLY A 309 -23.74 17.01 0.44
N GLY A 310 -23.19 18.07 1.03
CA GLY A 310 -21.91 18.07 1.76
C GLY A 310 -20.70 17.73 0.88
N ARG A 311 -20.29 18.68 0.03
CA ARG A 311 -19.19 18.50 -0.95
C ARG A 311 -17.84 18.21 -0.27
N ASN A 312 -17.04 17.34 -0.89
CA ASN A 312 -15.69 16.97 -0.43
C ASN A 312 -14.71 17.29 -1.56
N LEU A 313 -13.62 17.99 -1.24
CA LEU A 313 -12.65 18.50 -2.21
C LEU A 313 -11.25 18.56 -1.58
N LEU A 314 -10.22 18.84 -2.40
CA LEU A 314 -8.90 19.23 -1.89
C LEU A 314 -8.69 20.72 -2.12
N THR A 315 -8.02 21.41 -1.20
CA THR A 315 -7.39 22.71 -1.48
C THR A 315 -5.89 22.52 -1.57
N LYS A 316 -5.34 22.95 -2.70
CA LYS A 316 -3.90 23.10 -2.96
C LYS A 316 -3.51 24.53 -2.57
N ILE A 317 -2.54 24.67 -1.67
CA ILE A 317 -2.09 25.97 -1.12
C ILE A 317 -0.59 26.13 -1.38
N SER A 318 -0.21 27.24 -2.01
CA SER A 318 1.19 27.63 -2.22
C SER A 318 1.84 28.02 -0.89
N LEU A 319 2.87 27.27 -0.49
CA LEU A 319 3.72 27.58 0.66
C LEU A 319 4.79 28.64 0.33
N LEU A 320 4.86 29.11 -0.91
CA LEU A 320 5.66 30.27 -1.30
C LEU A 320 4.81 31.56 -1.30
N ALA A 321 3.57 31.50 -1.79
CA ALA A 321 2.64 32.63 -1.82
C ALA A 321 1.25 32.20 -1.29
N PRO A 322 0.99 32.25 0.03
CA PRO A 322 -0.25 31.74 0.67
C PRO A 322 -1.60 32.27 0.15
N SER A 323 -1.60 33.33 -0.66
CA SER A 323 -2.76 33.83 -1.40
C SER A 323 -3.16 32.96 -2.60
N GLU A 324 -2.21 32.22 -3.18
CA GLU A 324 -2.43 31.26 -4.25
C GLU A 324 -3.00 29.97 -3.66
N ARG A 325 -4.31 29.79 -3.85
CA ARG A 325 -5.05 28.60 -3.44
C ARG A 325 -5.97 28.15 -4.56
N GLU A 326 -5.99 26.86 -4.80
CA GLU A 326 -6.74 26.21 -5.87
C GLU A 326 -7.56 25.06 -5.28
N ASP A 327 -8.88 25.08 -5.47
CA ASP A 327 -9.75 23.98 -5.07
C ASP A 327 -9.83 22.94 -6.20
N ILE A 328 -9.58 21.68 -5.86
CA ILE A 328 -9.60 20.52 -6.75
C ILE A 328 -10.83 19.69 -6.43
N GLU A 329 -11.77 19.61 -7.36
CA GLU A 329 -12.97 18.80 -7.19
C GLU A 329 -12.66 17.30 -7.24
N LEU A 330 -13.34 16.53 -6.38
CA LEU A 330 -13.19 15.07 -6.30
C LEU A 330 -14.36 14.37 -7.01
N PRO A 331 -14.16 13.14 -7.53
CA PRO A 331 -15.20 12.42 -8.25
C PRO A 331 -16.49 12.26 -7.44
N ALA A 332 -17.62 12.19 -8.15
CA ALA A 332 -18.91 11.87 -7.54
C ALA A 332 -18.83 10.58 -6.71
N ASN A 333 -19.59 10.55 -5.61
CA ASN A 333 -19.61 9.46 -4.63
C ASN A 333 -18.32 9.19 -3.84
N THR A 334 -17.28 10.04 -3.91
CA THR A 334 -16.08 9.92 -3.05
C THR A 334 -16.38 9.99 -1.54
N LYS A 335 -17.41 10.75 -1.13
CA LYS A 335 -17.75 11.02 0.29
C LYS A 335 -16.52 11.58 1.04
N ALA A 336 -16.48 11.46 2.36
CA ALA A 336 -15.38 11.98 3.17
C ALA A 336 -14.07 11.23 2.92
N VAL A 337 -12.99 11.99 2.69
CA VAL A 337 -11.61 11.50 2.70
C VAL A 337 -11.24 11.05 4.13
N ARG A 338 -10.50 9.95 4.24
CA ARG A 338 -10.10 9.30 5.52
C ARG A 338 -8.58 9.18 5.70
N ALA A 339 -7.82 9.22 4.60
CA ALA A 339 -6.39 9.49 4.60
C ALA A 339 -5.98 10.15 3.27
N LEU A 340 -4.93 10.96 3.31
CA LEU A 340 -4.35 11.67 2.17
C LEU A 340 -2.82 11.57 2.27
N CYS A 341 -2.15 11.19 1.19
CA CYS A 341 -0.69 11.11 1.11
C CYS A 341 -0.16 11.73 -0.19
N VAL A 342 0.70 12.74 -0.10
CA VAL A 342 1.44 13.32 -1.25
C VAL A 342 2.63 12.40 -1.58
N ARG A 343 2.90 12.11 -2.86
CA ARG A 343 4.14 11.42 -3.26
C ARG A 343 5.27 12.43 -3.51
N PRO A 344 6.43 12.30 -2.85
CA PRO A 344 7.59 13.16 -3.05
C PRO A 344 7.93 13.42 -4.53
N CYS A 345 8.28 14.68 -4.82
CA CYS A 345 8.80 15.16 -6.11
C CYS A 345 7.96 14.82 -7.37
N SER A 346 6.68 14.45 -7.21
CA SER A 346 5.90 13.82 -8.31
C SER A 346 4.61 14.52 -8.71
N ARG A 347 4.16 15.54 -7.95
CA ARG A 347 2.88 16.24 -8.17
C ARG A 347 1.65 15.30 -8.16
N LEU A 348 1.71 14.20 -7.41
CA LEU A 348 0.62 13.23 -7.24
C LEU A 348 0.18 13.12 -5.76
N VAL A 349 -1.12 12.93 -5.56
CA VAL A 349 -1.79 12.74 -4.26
C VAL A 349 -2.63 11.47 -4.30
N LEU A 350 -2.52 10.64 -3.26
CA LEU A 350 -3.32 9.43 -3.04
C LEU A 350 -4.36 9.68 -1.94
N LEU A 351 -5.60 9.27 -2.19
CA LEU A 351 -6.74 9.50 -1.31
C LEU A 351 -7.46 8.19 -0.97
N ALA A 352 -7.51 7.85 0.32
CA ALA A 352 -8.44 6.86 0.86
C ALA A 352 -9.76 7.53 1.22
N SER A 353 -10.89 7.00 0.75
CA SER A 353 -12.21 7.61 0.95
C SER A 353 -13.28 6.65 1.49
N LEU A 354 -14.22 7.21 2.24
CA LEU A 354 -15.40 6.48 2.73
C LEU A 354 -16.44 6.17 1.64
N GLY A 355 -16.25 6.71 0.43
CA GLY A 355 -17.01 6.37 -0.78
C GLY A 355 -16.75 4.98 -1.36
N LYS A 356 -15.82 4.21 -0.75
CA LYS A 356 -15.18 3.02 -1.33
C LYS A 356 -14.32 3.32 -2.55
N LYS A 357 -13.64 4.47 -2.59
CA LYS A 357 -12.71 4.83 -3.68
C LYS A 357 -11.29 5.03 -3.17
N LEU A 358 -10.31 4.48 -3.89
CA LEU A 358 -8.90 4.87 -3.81
C LEU A 358 -8.61 5.75 -5.04
N THR A 359 -8.31 7.02 -4.81
CA THR A 359 -8.22 8.02 -5.89
C THR A 359 -6.81 8.59 -5.99
N VAL A 360 -6.28 8.72 -7.21
CA VAL A 360 -5.02 9.42 -7.50
C VAL A 360 -5.32 10.73 -8.21
N VAL A 361 -4.81 11.83 -7.68
CA VAL A 361 -5.03 13.20 -8.20
C VAL A 361 -3.68 13.83 -8.57
N SER A 362 -3.63 14.52 -9.71
CA SER A 362 -2.49 15.35 -10.11
C SER A 362 -2.66 16.76 -9.58
N THR A 363 -1.66 17.26 -8.86
CA THR A 363 -1.60 18.66 -8.39
C THR A 363 -0.93 19.59 -9.41
N GLU A 364 -0.51 19.04 -10.55
CA GLU A 364 -0.02 19.80 -11.71
C GLU A 364 -1.18 20.22 -12.62
N SER A 365 -2.04 19.26 -12.96
CA SER A 365 -3.22 19.49 -13.82
C SER A 365 -4.52 19.70 -13.04
N ASN A 366 -4.48 19.64 -11.71
CA ASN A 366 -5.64 19.71 -10.80
C ASN A 366 -6.78 18.75 -11.20
N ASN A 367 -6.43 17.56 -11.68
CA ASN A 367 -7.37 16.58 -12.21
C ASN A 367 -7.19 15.20 -11.54
N THR A 368 -8.28 14.44 -11.46
CA THR A 368 -8.23 13.03 -11.06
C THR A 368 -7.62 12.19 -12.19
N VAL A 369 -6.55 11.46 -11.88
CA VAL A 369 -5.80 10.63 -12.83
C VAL A 369 -6.32 9.20 -12.84
N LEU A 370 -6.60 8.63 -11.66
CA LEU A 370 -7.14 7.27 -11.49
C LEU A 370 -8.15 7.23 -10.35
N THR A 371 -9.13 6.33 -10.44
CA THR A 371 -10.07 5.99 -9.36
C THR A 371 -10.31 4.49 -9.38
N TYR A 372 -9.93 3.81 -8.30
CA TYR A 372 -10.25 2.40 -8.09
C TYR A 372 -11.47 2.29 -7.18
N GLU A 373 -12.51 1.59 -7.65
CA GLU A 373 -13.64 1.18 -6.81
C GLU A 373 -13.23 0.01 -5.92
N LEU A 374 -13.66 0.04 -4.66
CA LEU A 374 -13.20 -0.87 -3.61
C LEU A 374 -14.37 -1.70 -3.05
N PRO A 375 -14.12 -2.93 -2.57
CA PRO A 375 -15.16 -3.75 -1.94
C PRO A 375 -15.70 -3.13 -0.63
N ALA A 376 -14.87 -2.42 0.12
CA ALA A 376 -15.21 -1.77 1.39
C ALA A 376 -14.61 -0.35 1.48
N PRO A 377 -15.13 0.53 2.37
CA PRO A 377 -14.61 1.89 2.55
C PRO A 377 -13.12 1.91 2.93
N ALA A 378 -12.33 2.80 2.32
CA ALA A 378 -10.91 2.92 2.60
C ALA A 378 -10.67 3.79 3.84
N TRP A 379 -9.74 3.35 4.69
CA TRP A 379 -9.40 3.99 5.95
C TRP A 379 -7.97 4.51 6.00
N SER A 380 -7.04 3.85 5.30
CA SER A 380 -5.66 4.28 5.15
C SER A 380 -5.16 4.04 3.73
N CYS A 381 -4.13 4.78 3.33
CA CYS A 381 -3.44 4.59 2.05
C CYS A 381 -1.96 4.93 2.18
N SER A 382 -1.13 4.30 1.35
CA SER A 382 0.32 4.57 1.29
C SER A 382 0.83 4.45 -0.14
N TRP A 383 1.83 5.27 -0.47
CA TRP A 383 2.66 5.08 -1.64
C TRP A 383 3.76 4.06 -1.35
N ASP A 384 4.21 3.33 -2.34
CA ASP A 384 5.41 2.50 -2.21
C ASP A 384 6.69 3.34 -2.13
N VAL A 385 7.70 2.80 -1.44
CA VAL A 385 8.97 3.51 -1.18
C VAL A 385 9.98 3.36 -2.32
N SER A 386 9.93 2.27 -3.09
CA SER A 386 10.88 2.02 -4.19
C SER A 386 10.24 2.15 -5.57
N SER A 387 8.95 1.86 -5.71
CA SER A 387 8.26 1.84 -7.00
C SER A 387 7.26 3.00 -7.17
N PRO A 388 7.48 3.93 -8.12
CA PRO A 388 6.63 5.12 -8.30
C PRO A 388 5.22 4.81 -8.84
N HIS A 389 4.90 3.54 -9.08
CA HIS A 389 3.63 3.06 -9.61
C HIS A 389 2.82 2.22 -8.61
N HIS A 390 3.40 1.79 -7.49
CA HIS A 390 2.69 0.94 -6.52
C HIS A 390 2.01 1.78 -5.43
N VAL A 391 0.75 1.47 -5.15
CA VAL A 391 -0.06 2.10 -4.10
C VAL A 391 -0.85 1.08 -3.32
N TYR A 392 -1.06 1.38 -2.04
CA TYR A 392 -1.69 0.47 -1.09
C TYR A 392 -2.86 1.13 -0.37
N THR A 393 -3.87 0.36 0.02
CA THR A 393 -4.94 0.85 0.89
C THR A 393 -5.44 -0.19 1.88
N GLY A 394 -5.71 0.27 3.10
CA GLY A 394 -6.29 -0.50 4.18
C GLY A 394 -7.76 -0.16 4.36
N LEU A 395 -8.63 -1.19 4.42
CA LEU A 395 -10.08 -1.03 4.38
C LEU A 395 -10.75 -1.21 5.75
N GLN A 396 -12.02 -0.77 5.82
CA GLN A 396 -12.86 -0.86 7.02
C GLN A 396 -13.05 -2.29 7.54
N ASN A 397 -13.06 -3.29 6.65
CA ASN A 397 -13.26 -4.70 6.97
C ASN A 397 -11.95 -5.48 7.21
N GLY A 398 -10.84 -4.79 7.44
CA GLY A 398 -9.55 -5.44 7.74
C GLY A 398 -8.75 -5.91 6.53
N MET A 399 -9.22 -5.69 5.31
CA MET A 399 -8.47 -6.05 4.09
C MET A 399 -7.38 -5.03 3.78
N VAL A 400 -6.29 -5.53 3.19
CA VAL A 400 -5.22 -4.73 2.57
C VAL A 400 -5.18 -5.05 1.08
N LEU A 401 -5.21 -4.01 0.26
CA LEU A 401 -5.15 -4.09 -1.20
C LEU A 401 -3.87 -3.42 -1.71
N ALA A 402 -3.25 -4.04 -2.71
CA ALA A 402 -2.14 -3.46 -3.47
C ALA A 402 -2.55 -3.24 -4.94
N PHE A 403 -2.13 -2.13 -5.51
CA PHE A 403 -2.39 -1.75 -6.90
C PHE A 403 -1.10 -1.29 -7.58
N ASP A 404 -1.01 -1.54 -8.89
CA ASP A 404 -0.05 -0.89 -9.79
C ASP A 404 -0.84 0.09 -10.67
N MET A 405 -0.45 1.36 -10.67
CA MET A 405 -1.09 2.43 -11.45
C MET A 405 -1.09 2.18 -12.96
N ARG A 406 -0.25 1.27 -13.46
CA ARG A 406 -0.23 0.81 -14.86
C ARG A 406 -1.37 -0.19 -15.15
N GLN A 407 -1.93 -0.82 -14.11
CA GLN A 407 -3.09 -1.72 -14.18
C GLN A 407 -4.31 -1.01 -13.59
N THR A 408 -5.03 -0.27 -14.43
CA THR A 408 -6.06 0.70 -14.01
C THR A 408 -7.40 0.09 -13.59
N ARG A 409 -7.60 -1.24 -13.75
CA ARG A 409 -8.91 -1.90 -13.58
C ARG A 409 -9.11 -2.63 -12.25
N THR A 410 -8.06 -3.21 -11.68
CA THR A 410 -8.15 -4.16 -10.55
C THR A 410 -6.96 -4.00 -9.61
N ALA A 411 -7.11 -4.44 -8.37
CA ALA A 411 -5.97 -4.67 -7.49
C ALA A 411 -5.04 -5.73 -8.09
N LEU A 412 -3.72 -5.58 -7.89
CA LEU A 412 -2.75 -6.66 -8.08
C LEU A 412 -3.01 -7.78 -7.06
N GLU A 413 -3.28 -7.38 -5.82
CA GLU A 413 -3.37 -8.30 -4.69
C GLU A 413 -4.38 -7.80 -3.65
N SER A 414 -5.07 -8.76 -3.01
CA SER A 414 -6.08 -8.53 -1.99
C SER A 414 -5.93 -9.56 -0.86
N ARG A 415 -5.45 -9.14 0.32
CA ARG A 415 -5.25 -10.02 1.48
C ARG A 415 -6.16 -9.66 2.66
N MET A 416 -6.62 -10.67 3.38
CA MET A 416 -7.40 -10.54 4.62
C MET A 416 -6.48 -10.28 5.82
N GLY A 417 -6.83 -9.33 6.68
CA GLY A 417 -6.14 -9.08 7.94
C GLY A 417 -6.53 -10.04 9.06
N LEU A 418 -5.81 -9.96 10.18
CA LEU A 418 -6.01 -10.80 11.37
C LEU A 418 -7.34 -10.54 12.11
N SER A 419 -8.10 -9.53 11.71
CA SER A 419 -9.45 -9.25 12.20
C SER A 419 -10.26 -8.52 11.11
N CYS A 420 -11.58 -8.60 11.15
CA CYS A 420 -12.47 -7.90 10.20
C CYS A 420 -12.64 -6.40 10.51
N SER A 421 -11.58 -5.73 10.99
CA SER A 421 -11.65 -4.41 11.66
C SER A 421 -10.78 -3.37 10.95
N PRO A 422 -11.10 -2.07 11.02
CA PRO A 422 -10.50 -1.08 10.13
C PRO A 422 -8.98 -1.00 10.21
N VAL A 423 -8.31 -1.10 9.06
CA VAL A 423 -6.87 -0.81 8.95
C VAL A 423 -6.70 0.70 8.95
N HIS A 424 -6.62 1.29 10.15
CA HIS A 424 -6.69 2.74 10.36
C HIS A 424 -5.40 3.48 10.01
N THR A 425 -4.26 2.79 9.97
CA THR A 425 -2.97 3.34 9.58
C THR A 425 -2.20 2.34 8.72
N MET A 426 -1.50 2.83 7.70
CA MET A 426 -0.68 2.04 6.79
C MET A 426 0.52 2.87 6.31
N THR A 427 1.71 2.27 6.35
CA THR A 427 2.97 2.87 5.92
C THR A 427 3.79 1.82 5.18
N ALA A 428 4.14 2.05 3.92
CA ALA A 428 5.13 1.23 3.24
C ALA A 428 6.51 1.42 3.88
N LEU A 429 7.27 0.34 4.04
CA LEU A 429 8.62 0.37 4.58
C LEU A 429 9.65 0.35 3.44
N PRO A 430 10.83 0.98 3.61
CA PRO A 430 11.96 0.72 2.71
C PRO A 430 12.35 -0.77 2.77
N PRO A 431 12.89 -1.34 1.68
CA PRO A 431 13.37 -2.73 1.68
C PRO A 431 14.52 -2.89 2.67
N ASP A 432 14.45 -3.92 3.52
CA ASP A 432 15.60 -4.31 4.34
C ASP A 432 16.67 -4.94 3.43
N SER A 433 17.95 -4.72 3.73
CA SER A 433 19.07 -5.34 3.00
C SER A 433 19.14 -6.88 3.11
N SER A 434 18.31 -7.48 3.97
CA SER A 434 18.12 -8.93 4.13
C SER A 434 17.03 -9.53 3.23
N ILE A 435 16.23 -8.72 2.54
CA ILE A 435 15.09 -9.18 1.72
C ILE A 435 15.46 -9.09 0.23
N PRO A 436 15.08 -10.06 -0.63
CA PRO A 436 15.13 -9.90 -2.07
C PRO A 436 14.32 -8.67 -2.52
N SER A 437 14.93 -7.77 -3.30
CA SER A 437 14.38 -6.45 -3.68
C SER A 437 13.03 -6.45 -4.43
N ALA A 438 12.43 -7.61 -4.69
CA ALA A 438 11.10 -7.77 -5.27
C ALA A 438 9.97 -7.74 -4.22
N ILE A 439 10.23 -8.17 -2.98
CA ILE A 439 9.21 -8.24 -1.91
C ILE A 439 9.04 -6.85 -1.28
N LYS A 440 7.79 -6.39 -1.17
CA LYS A 440 7.47 -5.04 -0.66
C LYS A 440 6.83 -5.15 0.72
N THR A 441 7.40 -4.47 1.72
CA THR A 441 6.96 -4.61 3.12
C THR A 441 6.04 -3.47 3.54
N LEU A 442 4.85 -3.79 4.08
CA LEU A 442 3.93 -2.81 4.66
C LEU A 442 3.84 -2.96 6.17
N LEU A 443 3.87 -1.84 6.90
CA LEU A 443 3.48 -1.76 8.30
C LEU A 443 2.06 -1.20 8.40
N THR A 444 1.23 -1.81 9.24
CA THR A 444 -0.18 -1.42 9.43
C THR A 444 -0.60 -1.45 10.90
N ALA A 445 -1.70 -0.78 11.21
CA ALA A 445 -2.39 -0.87 12.49
C ALA A 445 -3.90 -1.06 12.32
N SER A 446 -4.47 -1.91 13.18
CA SER A 446 -5.90 -2.16 13.35
C SER A 446 -6.14 -2.45 14.84
N GLN A 447 -7.39 -2.53 15.30
CA GLN A 447 -7.70 -2.63 16.74
C GLN A 447 -6.97 -3.76 17.49
N ILE A 448 -6.59 -4.83 16.79
CA ILE A 448 -5.88 -6.01 17.30
C ILE A 448 -4.41 -5.74 17.64
N GLY A 449 -3.76 -4.72 17.07
CA GLY A 449 -2.32 -4.50 17.19
C GLY A 449 -1.69 -4.03 15.88
N LEU A 450 -0.38 -4.24 15.75
CA LEU A 450 0.39 -3.88 14.55
C LEU A 450 0.69 -5.10 13.70
N CYS A 451 0.68 -4.95 12.37
CA CYS A 451 0.94 -6.05 11.44
C CYS A 451 1.93 -5.65 10.34
N GLU A 452 2.95 -6.48 10.11
CA GLU A 452 3.85 -6.45 8.96
C GLU A 452 3.30 -7.36 7.85
N TRP A 453 3.31 -6.91 6.59
CA TRP A 453 2.85 -7.65 5.42
C TRP A 453 3.97 -7.74 4.38
N SER A 454 4.14 -8.92 3.79
CA SER A 454 5.11 -9.21 2.73
C SER A 454 4.40 -9.28 1.37
N ILE A 455 4.15 -8.13 0.74
CA ILE A 455 3.52 -8.06 -0.60
C ILE A 455 4.48 -8.66 -1.64
N ASP A 456 3.91 -9.33 -2.66
CA ASP A 456 4.63 -10.13 -3.67
C ASP A 456 5.40 -11.36 -3.13
N ALA A 457 5.32 -11.67 -1.82
CA ALA A 457 5.78 -12.95 -1.26
C ALA A 457 4.61 -13.95 -1.10
N ASN A 458 4.92 -15.25 -1.13
CA ASN A 458 3.99 -16.38 -0.96
C ASN A 458 3.34 -16.49 0.46
N GLU A 459 3.29 -15.39 1.21
CA GLU A 459 2.91 -15.37 2.62
C GLU A 459 1.48 -14.85 2.80
N GLU A 460 0.50 -15.74 2.71
CA GLU A 460 -0.94 -15.38 2.71
C GLU A 460 -1.39 -14.56 3.94
N ARG A 461 -0.73 -14.74 5.08
CA ARG A 461 -1.10 -14.15 6.37
C ARG A 461 -0.04 -13.14 6.87
N PRO A 462 -0.45 -11.95 7.33
CA PRO A 462 0.48 -10.97 7.90
C PRO A 462 1.05 -11.40 9.27
N TYR A 463 2.23 -10.87 9.57
CA TYR A 463 2.94 -11.08 10.82
C TYR A 463 2.48 -10.06 11.88
N LEU A 464 1.88 -10.56 12.97
CA LEU A 464 1.52 -9.76 14.14
C LEU A 464 2.79 -9.36 14.91
N ILE A 465 3.00 -8.07 15.17
CA ILE A 465 4.14 -7.61 15.95
C ILE A 465 3.96 -8.04 17.41
N PRO A 466 4.93 -8.76 18.01
CA PRO A 466 4.82 -9.30 19.36
C PRO A 466 4.47 -8.26 20.43
N GLU A 467 3.79 -8.74 21.47
CA GLU A 467 3.21 -7.96 22.58
C GLU A 467 2.07 -7.01 22.20
N SER A 468 1.88 -6.61 20.93
CA SER A 468 0.97 -5.51 20.56
C SER A 468 -0.50 -5.82 20.87
N GLU A 469 -0.92 -7.07 20.69
CA GLU A 469 -2.26 -7.58 21.01
C GLU A 469 -2.62 -7.56 22.50
N ASN A 470 -1.61 -7.53 23.37
CA ASN A 470 -1.75 -7.53 24.82
C ASN A 470 -1.89 -6.12 25.42
N GLN A 471 -1.62 -5.06 24.65
CA GLN A 471 -1.63 -3.67 25.15
C GLN A 471 -3.03 -3.03 25.21
N GLY A 472 -4.05 -3.70 24.66
CA GLY A 472 -5.44 -3.23 24.63
C GLY A 472 -5.98 -3.15 23.21
N VAL A 473 -6.67 -2.05 22.89
CA VAL A 473 -7.14 -1.70 21.55
C VAL A 473 -6.15 -0.71 20.93
N CYS A 474 -5.53 -1.06 19.81
CA CYS A 474 -4.69 -0.12 19.08
C CYS A 474 -5.56 0.96 18.40
N ILE A 475 -5.13 2.21 18.45
CA ILE A 475 -5.88 3.37 17.98
C ILE A 475 -5.05 4.37 17.17
N SER A 476 -3.72 4.25 17.18
CA SER A 476 -2.84 5.09 16.36
C SER A 476 -1.48 4.44 16.19
N LEU A 477 -0.83 4.74 15.07
CA LEU A 477 0.51 4.27 14.72
C LEU A 477 1.28 5.44 14.09
N ALA A 478 2.49 5.67 14.57
CA ALA A 478 3.47 6.55 13.95
C ALA A 478 4.74 5.75 13.62
N HIS A 479 5.29 6.00 12.43
CA HIS A 479 6.51 5.37 11.92
C HIS A 479 7.52 6.43 11.51
N SER A 480 8.80 6.08 11.58
CA SER A 480 9.94 6.90 11.18
C SER A 480 10.77 6.11 10.16
N ASN A 481 11.26 6.76 9.11
CA ASN A 481 12.02 6.16 8.00
C ASN A 481 13.37 5.47 8.40
N ARG A 482 13.62 5.30 9.71
CA ARG A 482 14.75 4.61 10.34
C ARG A 482 14.26 3.88 11.59
N ASP A 483 13.52 2.79 11.37
CA ASP A 483 13.13 1.74 12.34
C ASP A 483 12.19 2.11 13.50
N ASN A 484 12.13 3.37 13.91
CA ASN A 484 11.43 3.80 15.12
C ASN A 484 9.91 3.82 14.89
N ILE A 485 9.17 3.14 15.77
CA ILE A 485 7.72 2.95 15.72
C ILE A 485 7.13 3.32 17.08
N VAL A 486 5.99 4.01 17.08
CA VAL A 486 5.18 4.21 18.28
C VAL A 486 3.74 3.87 17.97
N ALA A 487 3.13 3.04 18.80
CA ALA A 487 1.71 2.73 18.71
C ALA A 487 0.98 3.16 19.99
N SER A 488 -0.17 3.79 19.80
CA SER A 488 -1.05 4.25 20.88
C SER A 488 -2.16 3.24 21.09
N PHE A 489 -2.41 2.89 22.35
CA PHE A 489 -3.43 1.94 22.76
C PHE A 489 -4.31 2.52 23.87
N ARG A 490 -5.54 2.02 23.95
CA ARG A 490 -6.45 2.21 25.09
C ARG A 490 -6.84 0.85 25.69
N PRO A 491 -7.12 0.75 26.99
CA PRO A 491 -7.60 -0.49 27.60
C PRO A 491 -8.85 -1.04 26.88
N LYS A 492 -8.96 -2.37 26.85
CA LYS A 492 -10.20 -3.06 26.43
C LYS A 492 -11.25 -2.83 27.51
N VAL A 493 -12.39 -2.21 27.16
CA VAL A 493 -13.49 -1.97 28.12
C VAL A 493 -14.06 -3.33 28.53
N GLN A 494 -13.83 -3.72 29.78
CA GLN A 494 -14.18 -5.04 30.29
C GLN A 494 -15.62 -5.02 30.80
N THR A 495 -16.57 -5.43 29.95
CA THR A 495 -17.97 -5.63 30.35
C THR A 495 -18.06 -6.81 31.32
N SER A 496 -18.11 -6.51 32.62
CA SER A 496 -18.08 -7.48 33.71
C SER A 496 -19.40 -8.24 33.87
N ALA A 497 -19.68 -9.13 32.94
CA ALA A 497 -20.72 -10.16 33.07
C ALA A 497 -20.25 -11.33 33.95
N ASP A 498 -19.82 -11.03 35.19
CA ASP A 498 -19.77 -11.94 36.35
C ASP A 498 -19.13 -11.25 37.56
N THR A 499 -19.92 -10.53 38.36
CA THR A 499 -19.65 -10.27 39.78
C THR A 499 -20.97 -10.06 40.52
N ALA A 500 -21.11 -10.64 41.71
CA ALA A 500 -22.38 -10.65 42.44
C ALA A 500 -22.80 -9.28 43.00
N VAL A 501 -24.10 -9.13 43.26
CA VAL A 501 -24.72 -7.88 43.71
C VAL A 501 -24.18 -7.42 45.07
N SER A 502 -23.53 -6.25 45.08
CA SER A 502 -23.52 -5.34 46.22
C SER A 502 -23.48 -3.90 45.71
N GLN A 503 -24.28 -3.01 46.29
CA GLN A 503 -24.40 -1.61 45.87
C GLN A 503 -23.44 -0.70 46.65
N PRO A 504 -22.67 0.17 45.96
CA PRO A 504 -22.22 1.44 46.51
C PRO A 504 -23.23 2.57 46.23
N LEU A 505 -23.22 3.62 47.05
CA LEU A 505 -23.97 4.86 46.83
C LEU A 505 -23.40 5.67 45.63
N PRO A 506 -24.20 6.55 45.00
CA PRO A 506 -23.73 7.37 43.88
C PRO A 506 -22.87 8.55 44.38
N THR A 507 -21.55 8.43 44.24
CA THR A 507 -20.62 9.57 44.31
C THR A 507 -20.64 10.36 43.00
N SER A 508 -20.11 11.59 43.01
CA SER A 508 -20.13 12.56 41.91
C SER A 508 -19.59 12.04 40.56
N PRO A 509 -20.07 12.58 39.42
CA PRO A 509 -19.58 12.23 38.09
C PRO A 509 -18.15 12.74 37.86
N GLU A 510 -17.15 11.86 38.00
CA GLU A 510 -15.80 12.14 37.54
C GLU A 510 -15.69 12.06 35.99
N PRO A 511 -14.79 12.84 35.36
CA PRO A 511 -14.65 12.85 33.91
C PRO A 511 -14.16 11.48 33.39
N SER A 512 -14.96 10.85 32.54
CA SER A 512 -14.85 9.43 32.13
C SER A 512 -13.74 9.14 31.09
N GLY A 513 -12.54 9.67 31.32
CA GLY A 513 -11.36 9.43 30.49
C GLY A 513 -10.54 8.25 31.00
N VAL A 514 -10.47 7.17 30.23
CA VAL A 514 -9.63 5.99 30.55
C VAL A 514 -8.17 6.31 30.18
N PRO A 515 -7.17 6.03 31.05
CA PRO A 515 -5.77 6.26 30.71
C PRO A 515 -5.31 5.31 29.59
N GLY A 516 -4.85 5.88 28.48
CA GLY A 516 -4.20 5.15 27.40
C GLY A 516 -2.71 4.92 27.65
N CYS A 517 -2.04 4.30 26.68
CA CYS A 517 -0.58 4.18 26.67
C CYS A 517 0.00 4.32 25.27
N HIS A 518 1.25 4.76 25.20
CA HIS A 518 2.08 4.76 23.99
C HIS A 518 3.19 3.74 24.18
N ILE A 519 3.29 2.78 23.27
CA ILE A 519 4.28 1.70 23.30
C ILE A 519 5.28 1.95 22.18
N PHE A 520 6.57 1.91 22.55
CA PHE A 520 7.68 2.22 21.67
C PHE A 520 8.28 0.92 21.18
N TYR A 521 8.40 0.79 19.87
CA TYR A 521 8.99 -0.35 19.18
C TYR A 521 10.14 0.13 18.29
N LYS A 522 11.13 -0.72 18.09
CA LYS A 522 12.16 -0.54 17.08
C LYS A 522 12.24 -1.79 16.19
N LYS A 523 12.20 -1.60 14.87
CA LYS A 523 12.55 -2.64 13.90
C LYS A 523 14.07 -2.92 13.96
N THR A 524 14.47 -4.18 13.90
CA THR A 524 15.89 -4.59 13.88
C THR A 524 16.21 -5.53 12.72
N GLY A 525 15.26 -5.73 11.82
CA GLY A 525 15.32 -6.58 10.63
C GLY A 525 13.91 -7.01 10.21
N THR A 526 13.83 -7.80 9.16
CA THR A 526 12.57 -8.36 8.63
C THR A 526 11.82 -9.14 9.72
N ARG A 527 10.56 -8.78 10.00
CA ARG A 527 9.72 -9.34 11.09
C ARG A 527 10.36 -9.30 12.48
N CYS A 528 11.42 -8.52 12.66
CA CYS A 528 12.18 -8.46 13.89
C CYS A 528 11.90 -7.11 14.57
N TYR A 529 11.05 -7.14 15.60
CA TYR A 529 10.63 -5.96 16.34
C TYR A 529 10.90 -6.14 17.83
N LYS A 530 11.50 -5.12 18.44
CA LYS A 530 11.75 -5.08 19.89
C LYS A 530 11.02 -3.89 20.52
N ARG A 531 10.25 -4.16 21.57
CA ARG A 531 9.72 -3.10 22.45
C ARG A 531 10.89 -2.41 23.17
N THR A 532 10.98 -1.09 23.04
CA THR A 532 12.03 -0.26 23.66
C THR A 532 11.55 0.49 24.90
N GLY A 533 10.23 0.65 25.07
CA GLY A 533 9.66 1.26 26.26
C GLY A 533 8.14 1.43 26.16
N SER A 534 7.57 2.10 27.16
CA SER A 534 6.16 2.48 27.19
C SER A 534 5.93 3.69 28.08
N MET A 535 4.97 4.53 27.71
CA MET A 535 4.59 5.75 28.41
C MET A 535 3.08 5.75 28.64
N LEU A 536 2.63 6.12 29.84
CA LEU A 536 1.22 6.35 30.10
C LEU A 536 0.77 7.65 29.41
N ALA A 537 -0.35 7.59 28.73
CA ALA A 537 -1.00 8.77 28.17
C ALA A 537 -1.86 9.47 29.24
N ALA A 538 -2.12 10.76 29.04
CA ALA A 538 -3.23 11.42 29.72
C ALA A 538 -4.57 10.81 29.25
N GLN A 539 -5.66 11.20 29.92
CA GLN A 539 -7.02 10.77 29.60
C GLN A 539 -7.32 10.88 28.09
N MET A 540 -7.61 9.76 27.44
CA MET A 540 -8.06 9.71 26.06
C MET A 540 -9.59 9.62 26.00
N GLU A 541 -10.24 10.26 25.03
CA GLU A 541 -11.68 10.09 24.85
C GLU A 541 -12.01 8.73 24.22
N ASN A 542 -13.15 8.15 24.60
CA ASN A 542 -13.52 6.79 24.21
C ASN A 542 -13.90 6.64 22.71
N VAL A 543 -13.81 7.70 21.89
CA VAL A 543 -14.37 7.74 20.53
C VAL A 543 -13.33 8.08 19.44
N ARG A 544 -12.30 8.87 19.76
CA ARG A 544 -11.42 9.48 18.75
C ARG A 544 -10.06 8.75 18.65
N LEU A 545 -9.41 8.85 17.49
CA LEU A 545 -8.10 8.26 17.23
C LEU A 545 -7.03 9.35 17.40
N PRO A 546 -6.15 9.26 18.41
CA PRO A 546 -5.20 10.32 18.73
C PRO A 546 -4.16 10.47 17.61
N LYS A 547 -4.11 11.65 17.00
CA LYS A 547 -3.22 11.93 15.87
C LYS A 547 -1.78 12.09 16.36
N SER A 548 -0.88 11.31 15.77
CA SER A 548 0.54 11.29 16.14
C SER A 548 1.46 11.06 14.95
N THR A 549 2.70 11.54 15.08
CA THR A 549 3.78 11.38 14.10
C THR A 549 5.11 11.23 14.83
N ILE A 550 6.14 10.73 14.14
CA ILE A 550 7.53 10.82 14.61
C ILE A 550 8.25 11.90 13.78
N ILE A 551 9.12 12.66 14.44
CA ILE A 551 9.96 13.68 13.82
C ILE A 551 11.42 13.28 14.01
N ASN A 552 12.21 13.31 12.94
CA ASN A 552 13.66 13.21 13.04
C ASN A 552 14.25 14.61 12.79
N LYS A 553 14.73 15.27 13.86
CA LYS A 553 15.41 16.57 13.74
C LYS A 553 16.92 16.36 13.86
N GLN A 554 17.67 16.88 12.90
CA GLN A 554 19.14 16.79 12.93
C GLN A 554 19.65 17.37 14.26
N ASN A 555 20.64 16.70 14.86
CA ASN A 555 21.21 16.98 16.19
C ASN A 555 20.32 16.73 17.42
N TYR A 556 19.00 16.49 17.27
CA TYR A 556 18.07 16.25 18.40
C TYR A 556 17.46 14.84 18.46
N GLY A 557 17.69 14.01 17.44
CA GLY A 557 17.22 12.63 17.39
C GLY A 557 15.76 12.47 16.94
N SER A 558 15.16 11.32 17.26
CA SER A 558 13.74 11.06 17.01
C SER A 558 12.88 11.55 18.17
N MET A 559 11.84 12.31 17.85
CA MET A 559 10.82 12.77 18.80
C MET A 559 9.45 12.23 18.40
N PHE A 560 8.71 11.67 19.36
CA PHE A 560 7.32 11.30 19.19
C PHE A 560 6.44 12.52 19.47
N VAL A 561 5.46 12.79 18.60
CA VAL A 561 4.57 13.94 18.72
C VAL A 561 3.13 13.46 18.65
N PHE A 562 2.30 13.86 19.60
CA PHE A 562 0.86 13.55 19.59
C PHE A 562 0.01 14.76 19.98
N ALA A 563 -1.20 14.81 19.46
CA ALA A 563 -2.25 15.72 19.91
C ALA A 563 -2.82 15.24 21.25
N ASN A 564 -2.77 16.10 22.28
CA ASN A 564 -3.47 15.86 23.54
C ASN A 564 -4.89 16.42 23.45
N GLU A 565 -5.89 15.53 23.42
CA GLU A 565 -7.28 15.91 23.17
C GLU A 565 -7.82 16.83 24.28
N THR A 566 -7.54 16.51 25.56
CA THR A 566 -8.04 17.26 26.73
C THR A 566 -7.56 18.70 26.79
N THR A 567 -6.29 18.97 26.46
CA THR A 567 -5.74 20.35 26.50
C THR A 567 -5.77 21.05 25.16
N SER A 568 -5.89 20.30 24.05
CA SER A 568 -5.74 20.77 22.67
C SER A 568 -4.31 21.24 22.33
N ASP A 569 -3.29 20.69 23.00
CA ASP A 569 -1.87 20.95 22.71
C ASP A 569 -1.26 19.85 21.82
N LEU A 570 -0.20 20.16 21.08
CA LEU A 570 0.75 19.14 20.61
C LEU A 570 1.81 18.91 21.70
N VAL A 571 2.07 17.65 22.05
CA VAL A 571 3.09 17.26 23.03
C VAL A 571 4.22 16.53 22.32
N LEU A 572 5.45 17.04 22.47
CA LEU A 572 6.66 16.52 21.86
C LEU A 572 7.49 15.78 22.91
N HIS A 573 7.83 14.51 22.66
CA HIS A 573 8.61 13.66 23.56
C HIS A 573 9.90 13.16 22.91
N ASP A 574 11.00 13.20 23.65
CA ASP A 574 12.28 12.58 23.27
C ASP A 574 12.15 11.05 23.36
N MET A 575 12.32 10.33 22.25
CA MET A 575 12.15 8.87 22.22
C MET A 575 13.29 8.09 22.88
N SER A 576 14.42 8.74 23.18
CA SER A 576 15.56 8.14 23.88
C SER A 576 15.52 8.40 25.39
N LYS A 577 14.97 9.55 25.80
CA LYS A 577 14.84 9.94 27.23
C LYS A 577 13.46 9.69 27.83
N MET A 578 12.43 9.47 26.99
CA MET A 578 11.00 9.36 27.37
C MET A 578 10.45 10.60 28.12
N LEU A 579 11.05 11.78 27.90
CA LEU A 579 10.67 13.05 28.54
C LEU A 579 9.93 13.98 27.58
N VAL A 580 9.01 14.79 28.12
CA VAL A 580 8.41 15.93 27.41
C VAL A 580 9.51 16.93 27.09
N VAL A 581 9.74 17.20 25.81
CA VAL A 581 10.69 18.23 25.32
C VAL A 581 9.99 19.57 25.19
N GLN A 582 8.76 19.57 24.66
CA GLN A 582 7.99 20.78 24.42
C GLN A 582 6.49 20.49 24.41
N ARG A 583 5.69 21.50 24.78
CA ARG A 583 4.25 21.56 24.51
C ARG A 583 4.00 22.77 23.62
N LEU A 584 3.36 22.55 22.47
CA LEU A 584 2.91 23.62 21.59
C LEU A 584 1.41 23.83 21.86
N LYS A 585 1.06 24.96 22.46
CA LYS A 585 -0.34 25.36 22.62
C LYS A 585 -0.91 25.78 21.27
N VAL A 586 -2.05 25.22 20.90
CA VAL A 586 -2.84 25.69 19.76
C VAL A 586 -3.78 26.81 20.23
N PRO A 587 -3.71 28.03 19.67
CA PRO A 587 -4.72 29.07 19.85
C PRO A 587 -6.16 28.55 19.73
N LYS A 588 -6.96 28.75 20.78
CA LYS A 588 -8.36 28.27 20.83
C LYS A 588 -9.32 29.33 20.26
N ASN A 589 -9.61 29.23 18.97
CA ASN A 589 -10.53 30.14 18.27
C ASN A 589 -12.01 29.77 18.51
N GLN A 590 -12.46 30.01 19.75
CA GLN A 590 -13.87 30.07 20.21
C GLN A 590 -14.73 28.78 20.13
N ILE A 591 -14.37 27.76 19.36
CA ILE A 591 -15.07 26.45 19.31
C ILE A 591 -14.14 25.33 19.82
N SER A 592 -14.72 24.18 20.20
CA SER A 592 -14.01 23.02 20.79
C SER A 592 -13.19 22.23 19.75
N ASP A 593 -12.20 22.89 19.16
CA ASP A 593 -11.43 22.40 18.01
C ASP A 593 -10.33 21.40 18.38
N ALA A 594 -10.76 20.20 18.79
CA ALA A 594 -9.87 19.06 18.91
C ALA A 594 -9.16 18.79 17.56
N ILE A 595 -7.84 18.66 17.61
CA ILE A 595 -6.92 18.57 16.46
C ILE A 595 -7.34 17.43 15.52
N SER A 596 -7.58 17.73 14.24
CA SER A 596 -8.12 16.78 13.26
C SER A 596 -7.03 15.98 12.56
N ASP A 597 -5.84 16.55 12.33
CA ASP A 597 -4.67 15.85 11.79
C ASP A 597 -3.34 16.44 12.27
N VAL A 598 -2.28 15.62 12.25
CA VAL A 598 -0.91 16.01 12.62
C VAL A 598 0.05 15.35 11.64
N ARG A 599 0.91 16.13 10.99
CA ARG A 599 1.93 15.64 10.05
C ARG A 599 3.30 16.21 10.38
N CYS A 600 4.34 15.50 9.99
CA CYS A 600 5.69 16.05 9.90
C CYS A 600 6.25 15.77 8.50
N SER A 601 6.73 16.82 7.84
CA SER A 601 7.49 16.72 6.58
C SER A 601 8.89 17.29 6.78
N LYS A 602 9.82 16.89 5.92
CA LYS A 602 11.19 17.43 5.89
C LYS A 602 11.30 18.33 4.66
N ILE A 603 11.39 19.64 4.88
CA ILE A 603 11.40 20.68 3.83
C ILE A 603 12.75 21.38 3.87
N CYS A 604 13.53 21.31 2.78
CA CYS A 604 14.86 21.93 2.67
C CYS A 604 15.75 21.70 3.92
N ASP A 605 15.95 20.43 4.28
CA ASP A 605 16.61 19.94 5.51
C ASP A 605 16.02 20.38 6.86
N THR A 606 14.98 21.21 6.87
CA THR A 606 14.27 21.66 8.06
C THR A 606 13.11 20.70 8.38
N SER A 607 12.98 20.29 9.64
CA SER A 607 11.79 19.55 10.11
C SER A 607 10.61 20.52 10.25
N VAL A 608 9.49 20.26 9.57
CA VAL A 608 8.27 21.07 9.68
C VAL A 608 7.16 20.21 10.27
N LEU A 609 6.67 20.61 11.44
CA LEU A 609 5.54 20.00 12.13
C LEU A 609 4.29 20.81 11.79
N GLY A 610 3.26 20.16 11.25
CA GLY A 610 1.96 20.78 11.03
C GLY A 610 0.84 20.12 11.83
N CYS A 611 -0.21 20.88 12.13
CA CYS A 611 -1.48 20.33 12.58
C CYS A 611 -2.67 21.10 11.99
N ILE A 612 -3.84 20.45 11.98
CA ILE A 612 -5.13 21.11 11.72
C ILE A 612 -5.93 21.14 13.02
N SER A 613 -6.45 22.31 13.39
CA SER A 613 -7.36 22.51 14.51
C SER A 613 -8.53 23.36 14.02
N GLY A 614 -9.73 22.77 14.02
CA GLY A 614 -10.90 23.38 13.41
C GLY A 614 -10.66 23.69 11.93
N ASP A 615 -10.85 24.95 11.58
CA ASP A 615 -10.64 25.51 10.24
C ASP A 615 -9.26 26.20 10.08
N VAL A 616 -8.29 25.92 10.96
CA VAL A 616 -6.93 26.49 10.89
C VAL A 616 -5.88 25.38 10.72
N VAL A 617 -4.98 25.55 9.75
CA VAL A 617 -3.76 24.75 9.62
C VAL A 617 -2.57 25.56 10.14
N GLN A 618 -1.81 25.01 11.09
CA GLN A 618 -0.67 25.67 11.72
C GLN A 618 0.63 24.93 11.39
N LEU A 619 1.68 25.68 11.03
CA LEU A 619 3.02 25.13 10.74
C LEU A 619 4.07 25.65 11.72
N PHE A 620 4.86 24.73 12.26
CA PHE A 620 5.90 24.96 13.25
C PHE A 620 7.26 24.45 12.76
N THR A 621 8.33 25.18 13.08
CA THR A 621 9.72 24.89 12.66
C THR A 621 10.72 25.05 13.79
#